data_AF-A0AAV4YC10-F1
#
_entry.id   AF-A0AAV4YC10-F1
#
_cell.length_a   1.000
_cell.length_b   1.000
_cell.length_c   1.000
_cell.angle_alpha   90.00
_cell.angle_beta   90.00
_cell.angle_gamma   90.00
#
_symmetry.space_group_name_H-M   'P 1'
#
loop_
_entity.id
_entity.type
_entity.pdbx_description
1 polymer ?
#
loop_
_entity_poly.entity_id
_entity_poly.type
_entity_poly.pdbx_seq_one_letter_code
_entity_poly.pdbx_strand_id
1 'polypeptide(L)'
;MISKSAKIHNNVIFAGDFNATHTSWNNSKNNPRGMQLNKSFNENNHIIIAPTSATRIDCRTNAHNIYDFATFKNIPFPATTTVFHELSSDHLPCLLDIDLNIKP
;
A
#
# COMPACT_ATOMS: atom_id res chain seq x y z
N MET A 1 -0.25 -12.51 9.33
CA MET A 1 -1.61 -11.96 9.22
C MET A 1 -2.08 -12.01 7.75
N ILE A 2 -1.39 -11.31 6.85
CA ILE A 2 -1.68 -11.28 5.40
C ILE A 2 -1.74 -12.67 4.78
N SER A 3 -0.71 -13.51 4.96
CA SER A 3 -0.65 -14.85 4.37
C SER A 3 -1.75 -15.81 4.85
N LYS A 4 -2.36 -15.59 6.02
CA LYS A 4 -3.45 -16.42 6.53
C LYS A 4 -4.79 -15.94 5.97
N SER A 5 -5.09 -14.65 6.07
CA SER A 5 -6.32 -14.07 5.53
C SER A 5 -6.39 -14.19 4.01
N ALA A 6 -5.25 -14.02 3.31
CA ALA A 6 -5.15 -14.20 1.87
C ALA A 6 -5.35 -15.65 1.41
N LYS A 7 -5.16 -16.65 2.28
CA LYS A 7 -5.45 -18.05 1.94
C LYS A 7 -6.91 -18.43 2.18
N ILE A 8 -7.55 -17.82 3.17
CA ILE A 8 -8.92 -18.18 3.59
C ILE A 8 -9.97 -17.43 2.76
N HIS A 9 -9.70 -16.18 2.40
CA HIS A 9 -10.66 -15.33 1.69
C HIS A 9 -10.25 -15.12 0.24
N ASN A 10 -11.24 -15.07 -0.65
CA ASN A 10 -10.99 -14.92 -2.08
C ASN A 10 -10.91 -13.44 -2.50
N ASN A 11 -11.77 -12.59 -1.94
CA ASN A 11 -11.82 -11.15 -2.22
C ASN A 11 -11.30 -10.40 -1.00
N VAL A 12 -10.15 -9.74 -1.11
CA VAL A 12 -9.48 -9.11 0.04
C VAL A 12 -8.87 -7.78 -0.36
N ILE A 13 -9.05 -6.78 0.50
CA ILE A 13 -8.31 -5.52 0.48
C ILE A 13 -7.51 -5.44 1.78
N PHE A 14 -6.21 -5.22 1.67
CA PHE A 14 -5.39 -4.73 2.79
C PHE A 14 -5.02 -3.28 2.51
N ALA A 15 -5.18 -2.39 3.48
CA ALA A 15 -4.77 -1.00 3.36
C ALA A 15 -4.26 -0.48 4.71
N GLY A 16 -3.20 0.32 4.70
CA GLY A 16 -2.63 0.96 5.89
C GLY A 16 -1.10 0.88 5.93
N ASP A 17 -0.55 1.13 7.11
CA ASP A 17 0.89 1.15 7.37
C ASP A 17 1.47 -0.28 7.43
N PHE A 18 2.31 -0.62 6.45
CA PHE A 18 3.06 -1.87 6.42
C PHE A 18 4.47 -1.77 6.99
N ASN A 19 4.96 -0.55 7.28
CA ASN A 19 6.28 -0.24 7.81
C ASN A 19 7.43 -1.00 7.08
N ALA A 20 7.33 -1.05 5.76
CA ALA A 20 8.19 -1.82 4.88
C ALA A 20 8.51 -1.03 3.60
N THR A 21 9.77 -1.05 3.15
CA THR A 21 10.17 -0.41 1.89
C THR A 21 10.44 -1.46 0.81
N HIS A 22 9.91 -1.24 -0.39
CA HIS A 22 10.23 -2.02 -1.58
C HIS A 22 9.95 -1.21 -2.85
N THR A 23 10.71 -1.46 -3.92
CA THR A 23 10.54 -0.80 -5.23
C THR A 23 9.17 -1.07 -5.87
N SER A 24 8.53 -2.19 -5.53
CA SER A 24 7.17 -2.55 -6.01
C SER A 24 6.06 -1.61 -5.52
N TRP A 25 6.31 -0.79 -4.49
CA TRP A 25 5.44 0.29 -4.06
C TRP A 25 6.20 1.62 -4.01
N ASN A 26 7.03 1.85 -5.03
CA ASN A 26 7.67 3.13 -5.35
C ASN A 26 8.67 3.67 -4.32
N ASN A 27 9.18 2.83 -3.39
CA ASN A 27 10.35 3.22 -2.59
C ASN A 27 11.66 3.09 -3.39
N SER A 28 12.68 3.87 -3.01
CA SER A 28 14.01 3.83 -3.64
C SER A 28 14.86 2.62 -3.23
N LYS A 29 14.56 1.99 -2.09
CA LYS A 29 15.34 0.88 -1.52
C LYS A 29 14.43 -0.19 -0.94
N ASN A 30 14.92 -1.43 -0.95
CA ASN A 30 14.25 -2.56 -0.32
C ASN A 30 14.79 -2.76 1.09
N ASN A 31 13.92 -3.14 2.03
CA ASN A 31 14.32 -3.64 3.35
C ASN A 31 13.86 -5.10 3.54
N PRO A 32 14.36 -5.83 4.56
CA PRO A 32 14.00 -7.23 4.76
C PRO A 32 12.49 -7.47 4.93
N ARG A 33 11.77 -6.54 5.59
CA ARG A 33 10.31 -6.62 5.72
C ARG A 33 9.62 -6.49 4.37
N GLY A 34 10.07 -5.56 3.53
CA GLY A 34 9.55 -5.35 2.18
C GLY A 34 9.78 -6.53 1.26
N MET A 35 10.94 -7.18 1.34
CA MET A 35 11.22 -8.40 0.58
C MET A 35 10.25 -9.54 0.98
N GLN A 36 10.05 -9.76 2.28
CA GLN A 36 9.13 -10.78 2.78
C GLN A 36 7.67 -10.48 2.42
N LEU A 37 7.27 -9.21 2.56
CA LEU A 37 5.92 -8.76 2.27
C LEU A 37 5.59 -8.87 0.78
N ASN A 38 6.50 -8.40 -0.08
CA ASN A 38 6.37 -8.52 -1.53
C ASN A 38 6.27 -9.99 -1.97
N LYS A 39 7.13 -10.87 -1.42
CA LYS A 39 7.03 -12.32 -1.66
C LYS A 39 5.64 -12.85 -1.29
N SER A 40 5.13 -12.49 -0.11
CA SER A 40 3.79 -12.92 0.32
C SER A 40 2.69 -12.40 -0.60
N PHE A 41 2.75 -11.15 -1.06
CA PHE A 41 1.75 -10.60 -1.98
C PHE A 41 1.78 -11.32 -3.32
N ASN A 42 2.96 -11.55 -3.89
CA ASN A 42 3.11 -12.28 -5.15
C ASN A 42 2.62 -13.72 -5.05
N GLU A 43 2.98 -14.45 -3.99
CA GLU A 43 2.54 -15.84 -3.77
C GLU A 43 1.02 -15.98 -3.59
N ASN A 44 0.33 -14.90 -3.20
CA ASN A 44 -1.12 -14.91 -2.98
C ASN A 44 -1.88 -14.10 -4.05
N ASN A 45 -1.24 -13.75 -5.17
CA ASN A 45 -1.83 -13.02 -6.30
C ASN A 45 -2.45 -11.67 -5.90
N HIS A 46 -1.77 -10.93 -5.04
CA HIS A 46 -2.17 -9.56 -4.72
C HIS A 46 -1.60 -8.57 -5.75
N ILE A 47 -2.42 -7.60 -6.13
CA ILE A 47 -2.00 -6.40 -6.88
C ILE A 47 -1.73 -5.29 -5.87
N ILE A 48 -0.63 -4.58 -6.05
CA ILE A 48 -0.23 -3.45 -5.21
C ILE A 48 -0.81 -2.16 -5.79
N ILE A 49 -1.53 -1.40 -4.97
CA ILE A 49 -2.07 -0.07 -5.26
C ILE A 49 -1.31 0.92 -4.39
N ALA A 50 -0.19 1.42 -4.91
CA ALA A 50 0.74 2.29 -4.20
C ALA A 50 0.64 3.74 -4.68
N PRO A 51 0.82 4.73 -3.77
CA PRO A 51 0.89 6.13 -4.16
C PRO A 51 2.18 6.42 -4.93
N THR A 52 2.19 7.54 -5.64
CA THR A 52 3.36 8.03 -6.38
C THR A 52 4.24 8.98 -5.56
N SER A 53 3.76 9.41 -4.39
CA SER A 53 4.48 10.26 -3.44
C SER A 53 4.59 9.59 -2.07
N ALA A 54 5.54 10.04 -1.26
CA ALA A 54 5.80 9.47 0.06
C ALA A 54 4.61 9.64 1.01
N THR A 55 4.33 8.61 1.80
CA THR A 55 3.29 8.64 2.84
C THR A 55 3.85 8.91 4.24
N ARG A 56 5.18 8.89 4.39
CA ARG A 56 5.86 9.27 5.62
C ARG A 56 7.08 10.12 5.32
N ILE A 57 7.19 11.25 6.02
CA ILE A 57 8.33 12.18 5.96
C ILE A 57 8.97 12.23 7.34
N ASP A 58 10.15 11.59 7.47
CA ASP A 58 10.88 11.60 8.72
C ASP A 58 11.55 12.97 8.95
N CYS A 59 11.10 13.70 9.98
CA CYS A 59 11.55 15.08 10.24
C CYS A 59 13.02 15.20 10.67
N ARG A 60 13.65 14.10 11.10
CA ARG A 60 15.04 14.10 11.58
C ARG A 60 16.03 13.81 10.46
N THR A 61 15.64 12.93 9.55
CA THR A 61 16.48 12.44 8.45
C THR A 61 16.09 13.01 7.09
N ASN A 62 14.95 13.68 7.00
CA ASN A 62 14.30 14.09 5.77
C ASN A 62 14.10 12.91 4.79
N ALA A 63 13.87 11.71 5.34
CA ALA A 63 13.64 10.52 4.53
C ALA A 63 12.16 10.46 4.11
N HIS A 64 11.96 10.25 2.81
CA HIS A 64 10.65 10.13 2.18
C HIS A 64 10.40 8.66 1.85
N ASN A 65 9.44 8.03 2.53
CA ASN A 65 9.11 6.62 2.33
C ASN A 65 7.61 6.42 2.08
N ILE A 66 7.28 5.35 1.36
CA ILE A 66 5.91 4.87 1.17
C ILE A 66 5.73 3.66 2.07
N TYR A 67 5.01 3.84 3.18
CA TYR A 67 4.63 2.76 4.09
C TYR A 67 3.14 2.46 4.05
N ASP A 68 2.35 3.46 3.69
CA ASP A 68 0.91 3.38 3.60
C ASP A 68 0.50 3.14 2.15
N PHE A 69 -0.07 1.98 1.87
CA PHE A 69 -0.59 1.65 0.55
C PHE A 69 -1.73 0.63 0.68
N ALA A 70 -2.31 0.24 -0.44
CA ALA A 70 -3.31 -0.83 -0.48
C ALA A 70 -2.87 -2.00 -1.35
N THR A 71 -3.42 -3.18 -1.10
CA THR A 71 -3.30 -4.34 -2.00
C THR A 71 -4.62 -5.06 -2.15
N PHE A 72 -4.88 -5.52 -3.37
CA PHE A 72 -6.13 -6.19 -3.76
C PHE A 72 -5.87 -7.64 -4.12
N LYS A 73 -6.74 -8.53 -3.67
CA LYS A 73 -6.85 -9.90 -4.16
C LYS A 73 -8.26 -10.10 -4.71
N ASN A 74 -8.36 -10.46 -5.98
CA ASN A 74 -9.61 -10.74 -6.68
C ASN A 74 -10.67 -9.62 -6.57
N ILE A 75 -10.22 -8.36 -6.61
CA ILE A 75 -11.08 -7.18 -6.67
C ILE A 75 -11.02 -6.63 -8.10
N PRO A 76 -12.07 -6.79 -8.92
CA PRO A 76 -12.04 -6.43 -10.34
C PRO A 76 -12.42 -4.96 -10.58
N PHE A 77 -12.06 -4.07 -9.65
CA PHE A 77 -12.38 -2.64 -9.72
C PHE A 77 -11.10 -1.82 -9.84
N PRO A 78 -11.05 -0.82 -10.74
CA PRO A 78 -9.97 0.15 -10.77
C PRO A 78 -9.86 0.85 -9.42
N ALA A 79 -8.62 1.11 -8.99
CA ALA A 79 -8.38 1.89 -7.78
C ALA A 79 -7.17 2.81 -7.95
N THR A 80 -7.21 3.94 -7.26
CA THR A 80 -6.11 4.91 -7.22
C THR A 80 -5.80 5.29 -5.79
N THR A 81 -4.59 5.81 -5.57
CA THR A 81 -4.18 6.36 -4.27
C THR A 81 -3.70 7.80 -4.42
N THR A 82 -4.10 8.65 -3.49
CA THR A 82 -3.72 10.08 -3.45
C THR A 82 -3.23 10.44 -2.06
N VAL A 83 -2.06 11.07 -1.96
CA VAL A 83 -1.48 11.51 -0.69
C VAL A 83 -1.76 13.01 -0.50
N PHE A 84 -2.18 13.39 0.71
CA PHE A 84 -2.46 14.77 1.08
C PHE A 84 -1.40 15.29 2.06
N HIS A 85 -0.93 16.52 1.84
CA HIS A 85 -0.02 17.21 2.75
C HIS A 85 -0.79 17.94 3.84
N GLU A 86 -1.63 17.19 4.54
CA GLU A 86 -2.50 17.68 5.60
C GLU A 86 -2.12 17.02 6.92
N LEU A 87 -2.47 17.66 8.04
CA LEU A 87 -2.13 17.26 9.43
C LEU A 87 -0.67 17.52 9.82
N SER A 88 -0.40 17.40 11.13
CA SER A 88 0.91 17.67 11.75
C SER A 88 1.74 16.41 12.04
N SER A 89 1.32 15.26 11.53
CA SER A 89 2.00 13.97 11.73
C SER A 89 3.17 13.81 10.75
N ASP A 90 4.13 12.93 11.07
CA ASP A 90 5.14 12.50 10.10
C ASP A 90 4.54 11.56 9.02
N HIS A 91 3.37 10.97 9.29
CA HIS A 91 2.55 10.30 8.28
C HIS A 91 1.59 11.27 7.60
N LEU A 92 1.51 11.16 6.28
CA LEU A 92 0.61 11.90 5.42
C LEU A 92 -0.66 11.08 5.13
N PRO A 93 -1.86 11.66 5.23
CA PRO A 93 -3.09 11.00 4.83
C PRO A 93 -3.03 10.46 3.40
N CYS A 94 -3.49 9.24 3.21
CA CYS A 94 -3.56 8.57 1.91
C CYS A 94 -5.00 8.12 1.65
N LEU A 95 -5.63 8.66 0.60
CA LEU A 95 -6.94 8.24 0.12
C LEU A 95 -6.77 7.07 -0.84
N LEU A 96 -7.54 6.01 -0.61
CA LEU A 96 -7.77 4.94 -1.57
C LEU A 96 -9.15 5.16 -2.21
N ASP A 97 -9.18 5.39 -3.52
CA ASP A 97 -10.41 5.51 -4.30
C ASP A 97 -10.63 4.23 -5.11
N ILE A 98 -11.85 3.69 -5.10
CA ILE A 98 -12.23 2.44 -5.76
C ILE A 98 -13.45 2.71 -6.64
N ASP A 99 -13.27 2.62 -7.96
CA ASP A 99 -14.35 2.83 -8.91
C ASP A 99 -15.19 1.55 -9.09
N LEU A 100 -16.37 1.54 -8.47
CA LEU A 100 -17.30 0.43 -8.55
C LEU A 100 -18.02 0.35 -9.91
N ASN A 101 -17.77 1.28 -10.82
CA ASN A 101 -18.42 1.39 -12.14
C ASN A 101 -19.96 1.36 -12.06
N ILE A 102 -20.53 1.85 -10.95
CA ILE A 102 -21.97 1.92 -10.77
C ILE A 102 -22.47 3.09 -11.62
N LYS A 103 -23.11 2.76 -12.74
CA LYS A 103 -23.88 3.75 -13.50
C LYS A 103 -25.13 4.11 -12.69
N PRO A 104 -25.51 5.40 -12.62
CA PRO A 104 -26.77 5.82 -12.03
C PRO A 104 -27.99 5.13 -12.66
#